data_AF-G8Y0E0-F1
#
_entry.id   AF-G8Y0E0-F1
#
_cell.length_a   1.000
_cell.length_b   1.000
_cell.length_c   1.000
_cell.angle_alpha   90.00
_cell.angle_beta   90.00
_cell.angle_gamma   90.00
#
_symmetry.space_group_name_H-M   'P 1'
#
loop_
_entity.id
_entity.type
_entity.pdbx_description
1 polymer ?
#
loop_
_entity_poly.entity_id
_entity_poly.type
_entity_poly.pdbx_seq_one_letter_code
_entity_poly.pdbx_strand_id
1 'polypeptide(L)'
;MSEPVKTELKNRGQRNRSWAEAVNDSLESEVTIFQSSPSNDSGNLDDEVYKKKLSPFRYYLRKKGLALVKEEQGVLENIQKKFRNPFLDFYFAWSANLASHTFYVLILPLPFWLGLPMITRDLVQVLGLGIYFSGCLKDYMCLPRPRSPPLYRITMSSYTTKEYGFPSSHSANATAATLVFLWRLIENKESFSSSMFVALFIFSCIYYFSLILGRVYCGMHGFLDLASGATIGLILFLLRFLLGDYLDNLMLYSFNDSWKGLIVRPLIEITFYVLLIHWHVEPVDDCPCFDDSVAFIGVLIGLDISQGALIAHLGAETKAYSMDLLKVPLDFGAVGIPYLMLRIIIGMLLVVAWKAAAKPAVFTILPPIYKFVGWYIPRKSYEPTALSRKTTKQIRSQSLSNIEKDKIMTEIDGIIHGFRYNVNQEEADPNSSSSQENESDKTGPVGGVFRPRYDVEIVGRLIIYAGISSVAIGGYMYAINFLGKLFNGIV
;
A
#
# COMPACT_ATOMS: atom_id res chain seq x y z
N MET A 1 -27.65 46.00 -48.82
CA MET A 1 -28.71 45.64 -47.85
C MET A 1 -29.09 44.20 -48.14
N SER A 2 -29.01 43.20 -47.28
CA SER A 2 -28.71 43.04 -45.85
C SER A 2 -28.72 41.51 -45.62
N GLU A 3 -27.92 41.01 -44.68
CA GLU A 3 -28.05 39.66 -44.06
C GLU A 3 -29.50 39.38 -43.57
N PRO A 4 -29.95 38.12 -43.30
CA PRO A 4 -29.26 37.02 -42.56
C PRO A 4 -29.43 35.62 -43.23
N VAL A 5 -28.76 34.52 -42.86
CA VAL A 5 -28.96 33.64 -41.69
C VAL A 5 -27.80 32.61 -41.72
N LYS A 6 -26.95 32.57 -40.70
CA LYS A 6 -25.99 31.48 -40.44
C LYS A 6 -25.99 31.15 -38.95
N THR A 7 -27.10 30.63 -38.44
CA THR A 7 -27.21 30.27 -37.02
C THR A 7 -28.10 29.06 -36.77
N GLU A 8 -27.98 27.99 -37.56
CA GLU A 8 -28.76 26.77 -37.25
C GLU A 8 -28.12 25.42 -37.59
N LEU A 9 -26.85 25.35 -38.00
CA LEU A 9 -26.22 24.08 -38.40
C LEU A 9 -25.15 23.52 -37.46
N LYS A 10 -24.86 24.15 -36.32
CA LYS A 10 -23.86 23.61 -35.35
C LYS A 10 -24.45 22.84 -34.16
N ASN A 11 -25.76 22.91 -33.91
CA ASN A 11 -26.38 22.34 -32.69
C ASN A 11 -27.15 21.01 -32.90
N ARG A 12 -26.97 20.33 -34.03
CA ARG A 12 -27.62 19.03 -34.33
C ARG A 12 -26.66 17.82 -34.31
N GLY A 13 -25.35 18.02 -34.18
CA GLY A 13 -24.35 16.93 -34.14
C GLY A 13 -24.04 16.35 -32.74
N GLN A 14 -24.52 16.97 -31.67
CA GLN A 14 -24.16 16.58 -30.28
C GLN A 14 -25.26 15.84 -29.51
N ARG A 15 -26.44 15.60 -30.11
CA ARG A 15 -27.62 15.08 -29.40
C ARG A 15 -27.90 13.58 -29.52
N ASN A 16 -27.07 12.82 -30.25
CA ASN A 16 -27.18 11.36 -30.36
C ASN A 16 -25.83 10.69 -30.01
N ARG A 17 -25.32 10.89 -28.79
CA ARG A 17 -24.29 9.99 -28.24
C ARG A 17 -24.99 8.86 -27.50
N SER A 18 -24.63 7.62 -27.81
CA SER A 18 -25.14 6.48 -27.06
C SER A 18 -24.69 6.61 -25.60
N TRP A 19 -25.57 6.31 -24.63
CA TRP A 19 -25.18 6.26 -23.22
C TRP A 19 -23.96 5.33 -23.01
N ALA A 20 -23.84 4.27 -23.81
CA ALA A 20 -22.69 3.38 -23.79
C ALA A 20 -21.38 4.04 -24.24
N GLU A 21 -21.41 4.96 -25.22
CA GLU A 21 -20.23 5.71 -25.68
C GLU A 21 -19.80 6.75 -24.64
N ALA A 22 -20.76 7.43 -24.00
CA ALA A 22 -20.49 8.37 -22.91
C ALA A 22 -19.93 7.67 -21.66
N VAL A 23 -20.43 6.47 -21.35
CA VAL A 23 -19.87 5.62 -20.29
C VAL A 23 -18.47 5.15 -20.68
N ASN A 24 -18.23 4.78 -21.93
CA ASN A 24 -16.90 4.34 -22.37
C ASN A 24 -15.85 5.47 -22.33
N ASP A 25 -16.21 6.69 -22.77
CA ASP A 25 -15.34 7.88 -22.69
C ASP A 25 -15.02 8.27 -21.23
N SER A 26 -16.01 8.15 -20.32
CA SER A 26 -15.78 8.42 -18.89
C SER A 26 -14.91 7.36 -18.22
N LEU A 27 -15.09 6.08 -18.55
CA LEU A 27 -14.22 4.99 -18.09
C LEU A 27 -12.79 5.14 -18.62
N GLU A 28 -12.61 5.58 -19.87
CA GLU A 28 -11.28 5.82 -20.47
C GLU A 28 -10.57 7.04 -19.87
N SER A 29 -11.32 8.03 -19.35
CA SER A 29 -10.73 9.22 -18.72
C SER A 29 -10.05 8.95 -17.37
N GLU A 30 -10.46 7.90 -16.64
CA GLU A 30 -9.89 7.54 -15.34
C GLU A 30 -8.70 6.56 -15.47
N VAL A 31 -8.64 5.75 -16.52
CA VAL A 31 -7.64 4.68 -16.70
C VAL A 31 -6.49 5.16 -17.58
N THR A 32 -5.26 5.13 -17.06
CA THR A 32 -4.07 5.46 -17.87
C THR A 32 -3.54 4.22 -18.60
N ILE A 33 -3.55 4.27 -19.93
CA ILE A 33 -3.03 3.21 -20.81
C ILE A 33 -1.88 3.77 -21.64
N PHE A 34 -0.70 3.18 -21.51
CA PHE A 34 0.48 3.67 -22.22
C PHE A 34 1.51 2.58 -22.48
N GLN A 35 2.48 2.91 -23.32
CA GLN A 35 3.71 2.12 -23.45
C GLN A 35 4.87 2.92 -22.82
N SER A 36 5.64 2.29 -21.93
CA SER A 36 6.81 2.94 -21.31
C SER A 36 8.07 2.75 -22.18
N SER A 37 9.01 3.69 -22.17
CA SER A 37 10.36 3.40 -22.69
C SER A 37 11.10 2.52 -21.69
N PRO A 38 11.79 1.44 -22.11
CA PRO A 38 12.51 0.55 -21.20
C PRO A 38 13.54 1.26 -20.30
N SER A 39 14.06 2.40 -20.76
CA SER A 39 15.04 3.21 -20.02
C SER A 39 14.53 3.84 -18.74
N ASN A 40 13.19 3.97 -18.58
CA ASN A 40 12.58 4.58 -17.40
C ASN A 40 12.14 3.57 -16.32
N ASP A 41 12.21 2.28 -16.62
CA ASP A 41 11.73 1.19 -15.75
C ASP A 41 12.93 0.52 -15.03
N SER A 42 12.82 0.32 -13.72
CA SER A 42 13.85 -0.36 -12.92
C SER A 42 14.16 -1.77 -13.44
N GLY A 43 15.44 -2.17 -13.41
CA GLY A 43 15.88 -3.51 -13.83
C GLY A 43 16.36 -3.60 -15.29
N ASN A 44 16.33 -2.47 -16.02
CA ASN A 44 16.67 -2.39 -17.45
C ASN A 44 18.01 -1.69 -17.76
N LEU A 45 18.87 -1.42 -16.77
CA LEU A 45 20.24 -0.96 -17.05
C LEU A 45 21.01 -2.00 -17.86
N ASP A 46 22.12 -1.55 -18.44
CA ASP A 46 23.02 -2.45 -19.18
C ASP A 46 23.53 -3.59 -18.29
N ASP A 47 23.64 -4.80 -18.85
CA ASP A 47 23.91 -6.01 -18.07
C ASP A 47 25.29 -5.98 -17.42
N GLU A 48 26.26 -5.30 -18.06
CA GLU A 48 27.60 -5.07 -17.51
C GLU A 48 27.55 -4.23 -16.21
N VAL A 49 26.58 -3.32 -16.07
CA VAL A 49 26.38 -2.56 -14.82
C VAL A 49 25.95 -3.49 -13.69
N TYR A 50 25.03 -4.41 -13.96
CA TYR A 50 24.60 -5.41 -12.97
C TYR A 50 25.73 -6.38 -12.63
N LYS A 51 26.46 -6.87 -13.63
CA LYS A 51 27.60 -7.77 -13.42
C LYS A 51 28.69 -7.15 -12.55
N LYS A 52 28.95 -5.84 -12.69
CA LYS A 52 29.92 -5.11 -11.87
C LYS A 52 29.44 -4.82 -10.45
N LYS A 53 28.15 -4.55 -10.25
CA LYS A 53 27.59 -4.13 -8.96
C LYS A 53 27.05 -5.28 -8.09
N LEU A 54 26.67 -6.41 -8.69
CA LEU A 54 26.10 -7.55 -7.99
C LEU A 54 27.17 -8.57 -7.60
N SER A 55 26.93 -9.30 -6.50
CA SER A 55 27.77 -10.47 -6.16
C SER A 55 27.62 -11.57 -7.23
N PRO A 56 28.61 -12.45 -7.41
CA PRO A 56 28.57 -13.49 -8.46
C PRO A 56 27.32 -14.37 -8.37
N PHE A 57 26.91 -14.75 -7.15
CA PHE A 57 25.71 -15.54 -6.93
C PHE A 57 24.42 -14.77 -7.24
N ARG A 58 24.31 -13.51 -6.80
CA ARG A 58 23.15 -12.65 -7.08
C ARG A 58 23.01 -12.39 -8.59
N TYR A 59 24.12 -12.15 -9.29
CA TYR A 59 24.12 -11.99 -10.74
C TYR A 59 23.74 -13.27 -11.48
N TYR A 60 24.23 -14.45 -11.04
CA TYR A 60 23.83 -15.74 -11.60
C TYR A 60 22.31 -15.96 -11.52
N LEU A 61 21.72 -15.71 -10.34
CA LEU A 61 20.29 -15.83 -10.14
C LEU A 61 19.50 -14.84 -11.01
N ARG A 62 19.93 -13.56 -11.06
CA ARG A 62 19.33 -12.56 -11.95
C ARG A 62 19.38 -13.00 -13.41
N LYS A 63 20.52 -13.50 -13.89
CA LYS A 63 20.66 -13.94 -15.29
C LYS A 63 19.72 -15.08 -15.64
N LYS A 64 19.54 -16.05 -14.73
CA LYS A 64 18.58 -17.15 -14.89
C LYS A 64 17.13 -16.63 -14.90
N GLY A 65 16.77 -15.75 -13.96
CA GLY A 65 15.45 -15.14 -13.91
C GLY A 65 15.12 -14.29 -15.15
N LEU A 66 16.10 -13.54 -15.66
CA LEU A 66 15.94 -12.75 -16.88
C LEU A 66 15.64 -13.60 -18.12
N ALA A 67 16.21 -14.80 -18.22
CA ALA A 67 15.91 -15.70 -19.32
C ALA A 67 14.43 -16.09 -19.32
N LEU A 68 13.91 -16.47 -18.15
CA LEU A 68 12.50 -16.81 -17.96
C LEU A 68 11.56 -15.62 -18.25
N VAL A 69 11.87 -14.43 -17.74
CA VAL A 69 11.07 -13.21 -18.01
C VAL A 69 11.01 -12.91 -19.52
N LYS A 70 12.11 -13.15 -20.27
CA LYS A 70 12.12 -12.97 -21.73
C LYS A 70 11.32 -14.03 -22.46
N GLU A 71 11.36 -15.29 -22.01
CA GLU A 71 10.60 -16.39 -22.59
C GLU A 71 9.08 -16.19 -22.44
N GLU A 72 8.63 -15.66 -21.30
CA GLU A 72 7.21 -15.42 -21.03
C GLU A 72 6.62 -14.26 -21.85
N GLN A 73 7.46 -13.33 -22.34
CA GLN A 73 7.04 -12.09 -22.99
C GLN A 73 6.03 -12.30 -24.14
N GLY A 74 6.29 -13.27 -25.03
CA GLY A 74 5.41 -13.52 -26.18
C GLY A 74 4.04 -14.08 -25.78
N VAL A 75 3.99 -14.87 -24.70
CA VAL A 75 2.73 -15.41 -24.16
C VAL A 75 1.91 -14.28 -23.54
N LEU A 76 2.54 -13.41 -22.75
CA LEU A 76 1.88 -12.25 -22.14
C LEU A 76 1.30 -11.31 -23.19
N GLU A 77 2.03 -11.05 -24.28
CA GLU A 77 1.56 -10.23 -25.40
C GLU A 77 0.32 -10.84 -26.06
N ASN A 78 0.32 -12.14 -26.30
CA ASN A 78 -0.82 -12.84 -26.90
C ASN A 78 -2.07 -12.81 -26.00
N ILE A 79 -1.88 -12.98 -24.68
CA ILE A 79 -2.98 -12.85 -23.70
C ILE A 79 -3.56 -11.44 -23.77
N GLN A 80 -2.71 -10.42 -23.71
CA GLN A 80 -3.17 -9.04 -23.70
C GLN A 80 -3.86 -8.66 -25.02
N LYS A 81 -3.32 -9.08 -26.18
CA LYS A 81 -3.97 -8.85 -27.49
C LYS A 81 -5.34 -9.53 -27.61
N LYS A 82 -5.51 -10.70 -27.02
CA LYS A 82 -6.74 -11.50 -27.14
C LYS A 82 -7.86 -10.99 -26.23
N PHE A 83 -7.53 -10.59 -25.00
CA PHE A 83 -8.53 -10.33 -23.97
C PHE A 83 -8.80 -8.84 -23.73
N ARG A 84 -7.95 -7.93 -24.22
CA ARG A 84 -8.14 -6.50 -23.94
C ARG A 84 -9.45 -5.96 -24.49
N ASN A 85 -10.18 -5.28 -23.63
CA ASN A 85 -11.36 -4.48 -23.96
C ASN A 85 -11.60 -3.43 -22.86
N PRO A 86 -12.34 -2.35 -23.15
CA PRO A 86 -12.52 -1.24 -22.20
C PRO A 86 -13.09 -1.66 -20.83
N PHE A 87 -14.04 -2.60 -20.81
CA PHE A 87 -14.63 -3.08 -19.55
C PHE A 87 -13.61 -3.80 -18.66
N LEU A 88 -12.82 -4.70 -19.23
CA LEU A 88 -11.77 -5.40 -18.48
C LEU A 88 -10.59 -4.48 -18.15
N ASP A 89 -10.28 -3.50 -19.00
CA ASP A 89 -9.28 -2.46 -18.73
C ASP A 89 -9.65 -1.68 -17.46
N PHE A 90 -10.91 -1.24 -17.34
CA PHE A 90 -11.42 -0.58 -16.14
C PHE A 90 -11.45 -1.51 -14.91
N TYR A 91 -12.03 -2.71 -15.06
CA TYR A 91 -12.16 -3.66 -13.95
C TYR A 91 -10.80 -4.03 -13.33
N PHE A 92 -9.81 -4.39 -14.14
CA PHE A 92 -8.50 -4.80 -13.64
C PHE A 92 -7.64 -3.62 -13.19
N ALA A 93 -7.80 -2.43 -13.77
CA ALA A 93 -7.18 -1.22 -13.25
C ALA A 93 -7.68 -0.89 -11.84
N TRP A 94 -8.99 -1.00 -11.62
CA TRP A 94 -9.59 -0.72 -10.32
C TRP A 94 -9.31 -1.83 -9.29
N SER A 95 -9.37 -3.10 -9.69
CA SER A 95 -9.06 -4.21 -8.79
C SER A 95 -7.62 -4.17 -8.30
N ALA A 96 -6.67 -3.70 -9.12
CA ALA A 96 -5.27 -3.51 -8.71
C ALA A 96 -5.11 -2.53 -7.53
N ASN A 97 -6.05 -1.60 -7.34
CA ASN A 97 -6.06 -0.66 -6.21
C ASN A 97 -6.45 -1.31 -4.87
N LEU A 98 -7.07 -2.50 -4.88
CA LEU A 98 -7.34 -3.29 -3.66
C LEU A 98 -6.06 -3.83 -2.99
N ALA A 99 -4.91 -3.63 -3.62
CA ALA A 99 -3.59 -3.89 -3.05
C ALA A 99 -2.71 -2.63 -3.09
N SER A 100 -3.34 -1.45 -3.12
CA SER A 100 -2.66 -0.17 -2.94
C SER A 100 -2.39 0.12 -1.47
N HIS A 101 -1.42 0.98 -1.23
CA HIS A 101 -1.12 1.48 0.10
C HIS A 101 -2.31 2.18 0.75
N THR A 102 -3.07 2.98 -0.01
CA THR A 102 -4.26 3.70 0.47
C THR A 102 -5.33 2.73 0.94
N PHE A 103 -5.59 1.72 0.13
CA PHE A 103 -6.51 0.65 0.50
C PHE A 103 -6.09 0.00 1.81
N TYR A 104 -4.81 -0.35 1.97
CA TYR A 104 -4.34 -0.99 3.19
C TYR A 104 -4.49 -0.10 4.44
N VAL A 105 -4.18 1.19 4.34
CA VAL A 105 -4.33 2.13 5.48
C VAL A 105 -5.78 2.27 5.94
N LEU A 106 -6.74 2.20 5.02
CA LEU A 106 -8.17 2.40 5.33
C LEU A 106 -8.90 1.09 5.67
N ILE A 107 -8.59 0.00 5.00
CA ILE A 107 -9.36 -1.25 5.05
C ILE A 107 -8.76 -2.28 6.01
N LEU A 108 -7.44 -2.33 6.21
CA LEU A 108 -6.86 -3.31 7.16
C LEU A 108 -7.36 -3.16 8.60
N PRO A 109 -7.59 -1.94 9.13
CA PRO A 109 -8.18 -1.79 10.46
C PRO A 109 -9.66 -2.15 10.55
N LEU A 110 -10.37 -2.30 9.43
CA LEU A 110 -11.82 -2.50 9.39
C LEU A 110 -12.30 -3.67 10.26
N PRO A 111 -11.69 -4.87 10.22
CA PRO A 111 -12.14 -5.98 11.06
C PRO A 111 -12.03 -5.65 12.55
N PHE A 112 -11.04 -4.85 12.97
CA PHE A 112 -10.87 -4.44 14.36
C PHE A 112 -12.03 -3.55 14.81
N TRP A 113 -12.42 -2.57 13.98
CA TRP A 113 -13.56 -1.69 14.24
C TRP A 113 -14.89 -2.43 14.33
N LEU A 114 -14.97 -3.59 13.69
CA LEU A 114 -16.10 -4.53 13.71
C LEU A 114 -15.99 -5.60 14.81
N GLY A 115 -15.03 -5.49 15.73
CA GLY A 115 -14.89 -6.41 16.87
C GLY A 115 -14.15 -7.71 16.54
N LEU A 116 -13.37 -7.74 15.46
CA LEU A 116 -12.58 -8.90 15.01
C LEU A 116 -11.06 -8.59 15.10
N PRO A 117 -10.50 -8.47 16.32
CA PRO A 117 -9.10 -8.11 16.51
C PRO A 117 -8.12 -9.17 16.00
N MET A 118 -8.48 -10.46 16.09
CA MET A 118 -7.66 -11.57 15.60
C MET A 118 -7.47 -11.52 14.08
N ILE A 119 -8.55 -11.32 13.33
CA ILE A 119 -8.49 -11.23 11.86
C ILE A 119 -7.62 -10.05 11.43
N THR A 120 -7.77 -8.90 12.10
CA THR A 120 -6.92 -7.71 11.83
C THR A 120 -5.46 -8.04 12.04
N ARG A 121 -5.13 -8.66 13.18
CA ARG A 121 -3.76 -9.04 13.52
C ARG A 121 -3.16 -9.99 12.50
N ASP A 122 -3.89 -11.06 12.13
CA ASP A 122 -3.45 -12.02 11.14
C ASP A 122 -3.15 -11.35 9.80
N LEU A 123 -4.10 -10.54 9.31
CA LEU A 123 -3.98 -9.85 8.02
C LEU A 123 -2.80 -8.89 8.01
N VAL A 124 -2.67 -8.03 9.02
CA VAL A 124 -1.60 -7.04 9.06
C VAL A 124 -0.23 -7.71 9.17
N GLN A 125 -0.10 -8.78 9.96
CA GLN A 125 1.15 -9.54 10.08
C GLN A 125 1.55 -10.20 8.75
N VAL A 126 0.64 -10.95 8.10
CA VAL A 126 1.00 -11.65 6.85
C VAL A 126 1.22 -10.68 5.68
N LEU A 127 0.45 -9.59 5.59
CA LEU A 127 0.59 -8.59 4.53
C LEU A 127 1.83 -7.71 4.73
N GLY A 128 2.10 -7.29 5.97
CA GLY A 128 3.28 -6.47 6.28
C GLY A 128 4.58 -7.21 6.03
N LEU A 129 4.67 -8.47 6.49
CA LEU A 129 5.81 -9.33 6.17
C LEU A 129 5.85 -9.70 4.67
N GLY A 130 4.69 -9.83 4.02
CA GLY A 130 4.58 -10.06 2.57
C GLY A 130 5.23 -8.95 1.75
N ILE A 131 4.94 -7.69 2.08
CA ILE A 131 5.60 -6.53 1.46
C ILE A 131 7.10 -6.53 1.78
N TYR A 132 7.50 -6.76 3.03
CA TYR A 132 8.92 -6.77 3.40
C TYR A 132 9.73 -7.84 2.66
N PHE A 133 9.29 -9.11 2.67
CA PHE A 133 10.03 -10.20 2.04
C PHE A 133 10.00 -10.10 0.51
N SER A 134 8.86 -9.72 -0.08
CA SER A 134 8.80 -9.47 -1.53
C SER A 134 9.68 -8.28 -1.93
N GLY A 135 9.70 -7.20 -1.13
CA GLY A 135 10.57 -6.04 -1.33
C GLY A 135 12.06 -6.38 -1.25
N CYS A 136 12.46 -7.17 -0.24
CA CYS A 136 13.83 -7.68 -0.13
C CYS A 136 14.23 -8.51 -1.36
N LEU A 137 13.34 -9.38 -1.85
CA LEU A 137 13.63 -10.23 -3.00
C LEU A 137 13.62 -9.43 -4.32
N LYS A 138 12.77 -8.40 -4.43
CA LYS A 138 12.79 -7.42 -5.54
C LYS A 138 14.12 -6.73 -5.63
N ASP A 139 14.55 -6.13 -4.52
CA ASP A 139 15.82 -5.43 -4.45
C ASP A 139 16.99 -6.39 -4.63
N TYR A 140 16.90 -7.64 -4.17
CA TYR A 140 17.93 -8.65 -4.39
C TYR A 140 18.03 -9.12 -5.85
N MET A 141 16.92 -9.39 -6.54
CA MET A 141 16.97 -9.96 -7.89
C MET A 141 17.09 -8.90 -8.99
N CYS A 142 16.63 -7.68 -8.76
CA CYS A 142 16.65 -6.57 -9.72
C CYS A 142 16.12 -6.97 -11.11
N LEU A 143 15.07 -7.79 -11.17
CA LEU A 143 14.47 -8.22 -12.43
C LEU A 143 13.45 -7.18 -12.91
N PRO A 144 13.52 -6.78 -14.20
CA PRO A 144 12.58 -5.83 -14.76
C PRO A 144 11.20 -6.45 -14.88
N ARG A 145 10.17 -5.59 -14.94
CA ARG A 145 8.84 -5.99 -15.41
C ARG A 145 8.90 -6.48 -16.87
N PRO A 146 7.86 -7.21 -17.35
CA PRO A 146 7.69 -7.49 -18.78
C PRO A 146 7.81 -6.22 -19.62
N ARG A 147 8.41 -6.32 -20.82
CA ARG A 147 8.72 -5.16 -21.67
C ARG A 147 7.45 -4.53 -22.23
N SER A 148 7.45 -3.20 -22.22
CA SER A 148 6.49 -2.33 -22.89
C SER A 148 7.33 -1.40 -23.77
N PRO A 149 7.04 -1.24 -25.08
CA PRO A 149 6.30 -2.18 -25.95
C PRO A 149 6.89 -3.62 -25.94
N PRO A 150 6.14 -4.66 -26.40
CA PRO A 150 4.82 -4.61 -27.04
C PRO A 150 3.62 -4.54 -26.08
N LEU A 151 3.81 -4.86 -24.78
CA LEU A 151 2.72 -4.79 -23.81
C LEU A 151 2.31 -3.34 -23.53
N TYR A 152 1.05 -3.14 -23.24
CA TYR A 152 0.50 -1.90 -22.69
C TYR A 152 0.46 -2.00 -21.17
N ARG A 153 0.87 -0.92 -20.49
CA ARG A 153 0.69 -0.75 -19.05
C ARG A 153 -0.69 -0.15 -18.81
N ILE A 154 -1.50 -0.83 -17.99
CA ILE A 154 -2.83 -0.35 -17.60
C ILE A 154 -2.78 -0.07 -16.11
N THR A 155 -2.97 1.18 -15.71
CA THR A 155 -2.89 1.59 -14.31
C THR A 155 -3.65 2.87 -14.05
N MET A 156 -4.12 3.06 -12.81
CA MET A 156 -4.67 4.33 -12.34
C MET A 156 -3.56 5.31 -11.88
N SER A 157 -2.33 4.84 -11.72
CA SER A 157 -1.20 5.65 -11.28
C SER A 157 0.11 5.25 -11.97
N SER A 158 0.66 6.15 -12.79
CA SER A 158 1.90 5.93 -13.56
C SER A 158 3.12 5.62 -12.68
N TYR A 159 3.09 6.02 -11.40
CA TYR A 159 4.14 5.74 -10.40
C TYR A 159 4.37 4.24 -10.19
N THR A 160 3.32 3.43 -10.25
CA THR A 160 3.36 1.98 -9.97
C THR A 160 4.20 1.17 -10.97
N THR A 161 4.53 1.75 -12.12
CA THR A 161 5.31 1.09 -13.18
C THR A 161 6.81 1.03 -12.91
N LYS A 162 7.31 1.82 -11.95
CA LYS A 162 8.75 2.05 -11.78
C LYS A 162 9.48 1.13 -10.80
N GLU A 163 8.77 0.20 -10.17
CA GLU A 163 9.38 -0.86 -9.32
C GLU A 163 9.80 -2.11 -10.13
N TYR A 164 10.68 -2.93 -9.55
CA TYR A 164 11.03 -4.24 -10.10
C TYR A 164 9.81 -5.17 -10.24
N GLY A 165 9.86 -6.07 -11.23
CA GLY A 165 8.76 -6.99 -11.53
C GLY A 165 8.71 -8.20 -10.61
N PHE A 166 9.87 -8.79 -10.29
CA PHE A 166 9.94 -10.02 -9.52
C PHE A 166 10.30 -9.78 -8.06
N PRO A 167 9.65 -10.43 -7.07
CA PRO A 167 8.37 -11.13 -7.17
C PRO A 167 7.17 -10.16 -7.13
N SER A 168 5.98 -10.64 -7.48
CA SER A 168 4.75 -9.84 -7.37
C SER A 168 4.26 -9.73 -5.91
N SER A 169 4.40 -8.55 -5.32
CA SER A 169 3.87 -8.23 -3.98
C SER A 169 2.34 -8.34 -3.92
N HIS A 170 1.64 -7.92 -4.99
CA HIS A 170 0.19 -8.13 -5.14
C HIS A 170 -0.18 -9.61 -5.05
N SER A 171 0.59 -10.48 -5.71
CA SER A 171 0.34 -11.93 -5.65
C SER A 171 0.62 -12.49 -4.26
N ALA A 172 1.71 -12.09 -3.61
CA ALA A 172 2.03 -12.54 -2.25
C ALA A 172 0.93 -12.18 -1.25
N ASN A 173 0.50 -10.92 -1.29
CA ASN A 173 -0.51 -10.41 -0.40
C ASN A 173 -1.91 -10.97 -0.68
N ALA A 174 -2.29 -11.11 -1.97
CA ALA A 174 -3.56 -11.74 -2.35
C ALA A 174 -3.60 -13.20 -1.87
N THR A 175 -2.54 -13.98 -2.08
CA THR A 175 -2.47 -15.36 -1.60
C THR A 175 -2.56 -15.43 -0.08
N ALA A 176 -1.76 -14.64 0.65
CA ALA A 176 -1.77 -14.67 2.11
C ALA A 176 -3.13 -14.26 2.69
N ALA A 177 -3.70 -13.14 2.21
CA ALA A 177 -4.99 -12.64 2.68
C ALA A 177 -6.13 -13.64 2.39
N THR A 178 -6.21 -14.16 1.15
CA THR A 178 -7.22 -15.16 0.79
C THR A 178 -7.11 -16.41 1.67
N LEU A 179 -5.90 -16.90 1.93
CA LEU A 179 -5.71 -18.06 2.81
C LEU A 179 -6.11 -17.78 4.26
N VAL A 180 -5.79 -16.60 4.80
CA VAL A 180 -6.27 -16.17 6.13
C VAL A 180 -7.79 -16.10 6.16
N PHE A 181 -8.44 -15.50 5.15
CA PHE A 181 -9.89 -15.41 5.08
C PHE A 181 -10.54 -16.80 4.99
N LEU A 182 -10.01 -17.68 4.14
CA LEU A 182 -10.53 -19.05 4.01
C LEU A 182 -10.33 -19.85 5.29
N TRP A 183 -9.18 -19.71 5.96
CA TRP A 183 -8.92 -20.34 7.25
C TRP A 183 -9.96 -19.90 8.30
N ARG A 184 -10.17 -18.58 8.45
CA ARG A 184 -11.14 -18.03 9.42
C ARG A 184 -12.58 -18.39 9.06
N LEU A 185 -12.92 -18.47 7.76
CA LEU A 185 -14.22 -18.91 7.28
C LEU A 185 -14.50 -20.38 7.62
N ILE A 186 -13.50 -21.26 7.47
CA ILE A 186 -13.60 -22.68 7.80
C ILE A 186 -13.68 -22.88 9.31
N GLU A 187 -12.86 -22.19 10.08
CA GLU A 187 -12.86 -22.25 11.55
C GLU A 187 -14.22 -21.86 12.14
N ASN A 188 -14.89 -20.87 11.53
CA ASN A 188 -16.18 -20.37 12.00
C ASN A 188 -17.36 -20.92 11.18
N LYS A 189 -17.20 -22.05 10.47
CA LYS A 189 -18.21 -22.60 9.56
C LYS A 189 -19.58 -22.77 10.21
N GLU A 190 -19.62 -23.26 11.45
CA GLU A 190 -20.86 -23.51 12.20
C GLU A 190 -21.62 -22.22 12.55
N SER A 191 -20.97 -21.06 12.46
CA SER A 191 -21.60 -19.75 12.68
C SER A 191 -22.32 -19.20 11.43
N PHE A 192 -22.18 -19.85 10.27
CA PHE A 192 -22.74 -19.39 9.00
C PHE A 192 -23.78 -20.36 8.45
N SER A 193 -24.80 -19.82 7.78
CA SER A 193 -25.65 -20.63 6.92
C SER A 193 -24.85 -21.18 5.73
N SER A 194 -25.26 -22.33 5.20
CA SER A 194 -24.58 -22.95 4.04
C SER A 194 -24.50 -22.01 2.83
N SER A 195 -25.54 -21.20 2.60
CA SER A 195 -25.55 -20.22 1.50
C SER A 195 -24.55 -19.08 1.73
N MET A 196 -24.46 -18.55 2.95
CA MET A 196 -23.50 -17.50 3.30
C MET A 196 -22.06 -18.02 3.21
N PHE A 197 -21.80 -19.23 3.70
CA PHE A 197 -20.49 -19.87 3.59
C PHE A 197 -20.04 -19.99 2.12
N VAL A 198 -20.92 -20.50 1.25
CA VAL A 198 -20.64 -20.64 -0.19
C VAL A 198 -20.43 -19.28 -0.84
N ALA A 199 -21.24 -18.27 -0.50
CA ALA A 199 -21.09 -16.92 -1.04
C ALA A 199 -19.74 -16.29 -0.66
N LEU A 200 -19.33 -16.38 0.61
CA LEU A 200 -18.04 -15.86 1.09
C LEU A 200 -16.84 -16.62 0.49
N PHE A 201 -16.98 -17.94 0.29
CA PHE A 201 -15.98 -18.74 -0.41
C PHE A 201 -15.81 -18.28 -1.86
N ILE A 202 -16.91 -18.14 -2.61
CA ILE A 202 -16.89 -17.66 -3.99
C ILE A 202 -16.30 -16.24 -4.05
N PHE A 203 -16.69 -15.35 -3.14
CA PHE A 203 -16.14 -14.00 -3.05
C PHE A 203 -14.62 -14.01 -2.85
N SER A 204 -14.12 -14.87 -1.96
CA SER A 204 -12.69 -15.02 -1.70
C SER A 204 -11.92 -15.50 -2.94
N CYS A 205 -12.52 -16.41 -3.72
CA CYS A 205 -11.97 -16.86 -5.00
C CYS A 205 -11.97 -15.73 -6.04
N ILE A 206 -13.07 -14.98 -6.18
CA ILE A 206 -13.14 -13.84 -7.10
C ILE A 206 -12.07 -12.80 -6.76
N TYR A 207 -11.93 -12.44 -5.48
CA TYR A 207 -10.88 -11.53 -5.01
C TYR A 207 -9.49 -12.01 -5.42
N TYR A 208 -9.19 -13.28 -5.16
CA TYR A 208 -7.88 -13.87 -5.47
C TYR A 208 -7.57 -13.86 -6.96
N PHE A 209 -8.46 -14.40 -7.78
CA PHE A 209 -8.25 -14.51 -9.23
C PHE A 209 -8.28 -13.13 -9.90
N SER A 210 -9.12 -12.20 -9.44
CA SER A 210 -9.15 -10.83 -9.95
C SER A 210 -7.79 -10.13 -9.79
N LEU A 211 -7.19 -10.24 -8.61
CA LEU A 211 -5.88 -9.63 -8.35
C LEU A 211 -4.76 -10.28 -9.16
N ILE A 212 -4.70 -11.62 -9.20
CA ILE A 212 -3.61 -12.32 -9.90
C ILE A 212 -3.70 -12.15 -11.42
N LEU A 213 -4.87 -12.42 -12.00
CA LEU A 213 -5.08 -12.29 -13.44
C LEU A 213 -4.94 -10.82 -13.87
N GLY A 214 -5.36 -9.88 -13.02
CA GLY A 214 -5.19 -8.46 -13.25
C GLY A 214 -3.73 -8.04 -13.45
N ARG A 215 -2.77 -8.64 -12.73
CA ARG A 215 -1.34 -8.30 -12.91
C ARG A 215 -0.78 -8.71 -14.27
N VAL A 216 -1.25 -9.82 -14.83
CA VAL A 216 -0.91 -10.27 -16.19
C VAL A 216 -1.63 -9.40 -17.21
N TYR A 217 -2.93 -9.18 -17.01
CA TYR A 217 -3.79 -8.42 -17.91
C TYR A 217 -3.29 -6.97 -18.07
N CYS A 218 -2.97 -6.29 -16.96
CA CYS A 218 -2.42 -4.94 -16.94
C CYS A 218 -0.99 -4.84 -17.49
N GLY A 219 -0.40 -5.97 -17.91
CA GLY A 219 0.95 -6.04 -18.47
C GLY A 219 2.02 -5.75 -17.43
N MET A 220 1.76 -5.97 -16.13
CA MET A 220 2.63 -5.55 -15.04
C MET A 220 3.59 -6.64 -14.56
N HIS A 221 3.21 -7.91 -14.67
CA HIS A 221 3.99 -9.05 -14.18
C HIS A 221 3.90 -10.27 -15.10
N GLY A 222 4.94 -11.10 -15.07
CA GLY A 222 4.98 -12.42 -15.69
C GLY A 222 4.50 -13.55 -14.77
N PHE A 223 4.55 -14.79 -15.26
CA PHE A 223 4.16 -15.98 -14.50
C PHE A 223 5.15 -16.29 -13.39
N LEU A 224 6.46 -16.13 -13.65
CA LEU A 224 7.50 -16.28 -12.62
C LEU A 224 7.27 -15.36 -11.42
N ASP A 225 6.91 -14.10 -11.67
CA ASP A 225 6.63 -13.09 -10.64
C ASP A 225 5.45 -13.50 -9.77
N LEU A 226 4.38 -14.00 -10.40
CA LEU A 226 3.15 -14.45 -9.74
C LEU A 226 3.38 -15.73 -8.93
N ALA A 227 4.00 -16.75 -9.52
CA ALA A 227 4.25 -18.01 -8.84
C ALA A 227 5.14 -17.81 -7.59
N SER A 228 6.16 -16.97 -7.71
CA SER A 228 7.06 -16.65 -6.60
C SER A 228 6.38 -15.79 -5.54
N GLY A 229 5.55 -14.82 -5.95
CA GLY A 229 4.72 -14.06 -5.03
C GLY A 229 3.75 -14.96 -4.25
N ALA A 230 2.99 -15.81 -4.94
CA ALA A 230 2.08 -16.76 -4.31
C ALA A 230 2.79 -17.72 -3.35
N THR A 231 4.01 -18.16 -3.70
CA THR A 231 4.84 -18.98 -2.80
C THR A 231 5.21 -18.24 -1.52
N ILE A 232 5.61 -16.96 -1.62
CA ILE A 232 5.87 -16.12 -0.43
C ILE A 232 4.60 -16.00 0.42
N GLY A 233 3.45 -15.70 -0.21
CA GLY A 233 2.17 -15.59 0.50
C GLY A 233 1.75 -16.86 1.22
N LEU A 234 1.93 -18.02 0.57
CA LEU A 234 1.68 -19.33 1.17
C LEU A 234 2.60 -19.60 2.37
N ILE A 235 3.90 -19.34 2.26
CA ILE A 235 4.86 -19.54 3.36
C ILE A 235 4.47 -18.65 4.55
N LEU A 236 4.14 -17.38 4.32
CA LEU A 236 3.76 -16.46 5.39
C LEU A 236 2.44 -16.86 6.04
N PHE A 237 1.46 -17.32 5.26
CA PHE A 237 0.25 -17.90 5.82
C PHE A 237 0.56 -19.13 6.68
N LEU A 238 1.38 -20.07 6.21
CA LEU A 238 1.75 -21.27 6.97
C LEU A 238 2.50 -20.91 8.26
N LEU A 239 3.41 -19.95 8.21
CA LEU A 239 4.10 -19.45 9.40
C LEU A 239 3.09 -18.86 10.40
N ARG A 240 2.15 -18.05 9.94
CA ARG A 240 1.11 -17.48 10.81
C ARG A 240 0.15 -18.54 11.34
N PHE A 241 -0.24 -19.51 10.52
CA PHE A 241 -1.15 -20.59 10.89
C PHE A 241 -0.52 -21.56 11.91
N LEU A 242 0.75 -21.92 11.74
CA LEU A 242 1.43 -22.90 12.58
C LEU A 242 2.06 -22.28 13.84
N LEU A 243 2.57 -21.05 13.76
CA LEU A 243 3.33 -20.41 14.84
C LEU A 243 2.65 -19.15 15.39
N GLY A 244 1.49 -18.74 14.86
CA GLY A 244 0.83 -17.48 15.20
C GLY A 244 0.57 -17.32 16.69
N ASP A 245 0.00 -18.34 17.33
CA ASP A 245 -0.30 -18.30 18.77
C ASP A 245 0.98 -18.20 19.60
N TYR A 246 2.04 -18.94 19.23
CA TYR A 246 3.33 -18.86 19.93
C TYR A 246 3.95 -17.46 19.80
N LEU A 247 3.94 -16.90 18.59
CA LEU A 247 4.45 -15.54 18.35
C LEU A 247 3.61 -14.49 19.07
N ASP A 248 2.28 -14.64 19.11
CA ASP A 248 1.41 -13.72 19.83
C ASP A 248 1.62 -13.81 21.35
N ASN A 249 1.87 -15.00 21.88
CA ASN A 249 2.26 -15.15 23.28
C ASN A 249 3.57 -14.43 23.61
N LEU A 250 4.56 -14.52 22.72
CA LEU A 250 5.84 -13.83 22.90
C LEU A 250 5.70 -12.31 22.80
N MET A 251 4.92 -11.83 21.82
CA MET A 251 4.84 -10.40 21.49
C MET A 251 3.80 -9.64 22.34
N LEU A 252 2.71 -10.29 22.78
CA LEU A 252 1.59 -9.60 23.44
C LEU A 252 1.48 -9.89 24.94
N TYR A 253 1.77 -11.11 25.37
CA TYR A 253 1.49 -11.55 26.75
C TYR A 253 2.75 -11.67 27.61
N SER A 254 3.88 -12.02 27.00
CA SER A 254 5.14 -12.20 27.73
C SER A 254 5.60 -10.90 28.38
N PHE A 255 6.13 -11.03 29.60
CA PHE A 255 6.68 -9.92 30.39
C PHE A 255 5.65 -8.86 30.86
N ASN A 256 4.34 -9.13 30.78
CA ASN A 256 3.32 -8.18 31.27
C ASN A 256 3.21 -8.09 32.80
N ASP A 257 3.82 -9.02 33.55
CA ASP A 257 3.68 -9.12 35.02
C ASP A 257 4.44 -8.05 35.81
N SER A 258 5.27 -7.23 35.15
CA SER A 258 6.08 -6.21 35.82
C SER A 258 6.23 -4.94 34.97
N TRP A 259 6.35 -3.79 35.65
CA TRP A 259 6.60 -2.51 34.98
C TRP A 259 7.87 -2.51 34.12
N LYS A 260 8.90 -3.29 34.52
CA LYS A 260 10.12 -3.48 33.73
C LYS A 260 9.83 -4.21 32.43
N GLY A 261 9.03 -5.28 32.50
CA GLY A 261 8.66 -6.05 31.34
C GLY A 261 7.81 -5.25 30.33
N LEU A 262 6.93 -4.36 30.82
CA LEU A 262 6.18 -3.42 29.97
C LEU A 262 7.07 -2.45 29.18
N ILE A 263 8.31 -2.19 29.65
CA ILE A 263 9.28 -1.36 28.94
C ILE A 263 10.18 -2.23 28.04
N VAL A 264 10.64 -3.37 28.57
CA VAL A 264 11.58 -4.25 27.85
C VAL A 264 10.93 -4.89 26.62
N ARG A 265 9.67 -5.32 26.72
CA ARG A 265 8.94 -5.97 25.62
C ARG A 265 8.88 -5.10 24.36
N PRO A 266 8.33 -3.86 24.37
CA PRO A 266 8.31 -3.01 23.18
C PRO A 266 9.72 -2.64 22.68
N LEU A 267 10.74 -2.56 23.55
CA LEU A 267 12.11 -2.34 23.10
C LEU A 267 12.66 -3.52 22.29
N ILE A 268 12.36 -4.77 22.70
CA ILE A 268 12.72 -5.97 21.94
C ILE A 268 11.99 -5.98 20.60
N GLU A 269 10.68 -5.69 20.58
CA GLU A 269 9.87 -5.60 19.36
C GLU A 269 10.44 -4.56 18.38
N ILE A 270 10.69 -3.33 18.86
CA ILE A 270 11.28 -2.26 18.05
C ILE A 270 12.64 -2.67 17.52
N THR A 271 13.49 -3.27 18.37
CA THR A 271 14.83 -3.70 17.97
C THR A 271 14.75 -4.75 16.87
N PHE A 272 13.89 -5.77 17.03
CA PHE A 272 13.67 -6.80 16.03
C PHE A 272 13.22 -6.21 14.68
N TYR A 273 12.23 -5.33 14.68
CA TYR A 273 11.72 -4.72 13.46
C TYR A 273 12.70 -3.75 12.80
N VAL A 274 13.46 -2.98 13.58
CA VAL A 274 14.52 -2.11 13.04
C VAL A 274 15.67 -2.93 12.45
N LEU A 275 15.98 -4.09 13.02
CA LEU A 275 16.96 -5.02 12.43
C LEU A 275 16.50 -5.56 11.07
N LEU A 276 15.21 -5.81 10.88
CA LEU A 276 14.68 -6.17 9.55
C LEU A 276 14.93 -5.04 8.53
N ILE A 277 14.69 -3.78 8.90
CA ILE A 277 14.97 -2.64 8.01
C ILE A 277 16.47 -2.53 7.69
N HIS A 278 17.32 -2.78 8.69
CA HIS A 278 18.77 -2.78 8.51
C HIS A 278 19.23 -3.88 7.54
N TRP A 279 18.63 -5.07 7.61
CA TRP A 279 18.93 -6.19 6.71
C TRP A 279 18.24 -6.12 5.35
N HIS A 280 17.38 -5.12 5.12
CA HIS A 280 16.75 -4.95 3.82
C HIS A 280 17.79 -4.64 2.74
N VAL A 281 17.86 -5.53 1.74
CA VAL A 281 18.83 -5.50 0.65
C VAL A 281 18.84 -4.15 -0.06
N GLU A 282 20.04 -3.66 -0.40
CA GLU A 282 20.19 -2.47 -1.23
C GLU A 282 20.11 -2.83 -2.73
N PRO A 283 19.24 -2.12 -3.49
CA PRO A 283 19.09 -2.33 -4.92
C PRO A 283 20.20 -1.65 -5.73
N VAL A 284 20.31 -2.08 -6.99
CA VAL A 284 21.21 -1.43 -7.97
C VAL A 284 20.61 -0.10 -8.44
N ASP A 285 19.32 -0.12 -8.76
CA ASP A 285 18.48 1.00 -9.20
C ASP A 285 17.66 1.56 -8.03
N ASP A 286 17.15 2.79 -8.16
CA ASP A 286 16.27 3.37 -7.15
C ASP A 286 14.85 2.78 -7.22
N CYS A 287 14.59 1.73 -6.42
CA CYS A 287 13.23 1.18 -6.24
C CYS A 287 12.49 1.86 -5.06
N PRO A 288 11.16 2.10 -5.15
CA PRO A 288 10.31 2.41 -3.99
C PRO A 288 10.11 1.24 -3.00
N CYS A 289 10.61 0.04 -3.33
CA CYS A 289 10.48 -1.20 -2.55
C CYS A 289 10.84 -1.02 -1.07
N PHE A 290 11.92 -0.29 -0.80
CA PHE A 290 12.38 -0.02 0.57
C PHE A 290 11.44 0.92 1.33
N ASP A 291 10.92 1.97 0.67
CA ASP A 291 9.99 2.92 1.30
C ASP A 291 8.69 2.23 1.73
N ASP A 292 8.16 1.33 0.89
CA ASP A 292 6.97 0.53 1.21
C ASP A 292 7.28 -0.45 2.36
N SER A 293 8.46 -1.06 2.39
CA SER A 293 8.90 -1.95 3.48
C SER A 293 9.01 -1.21 4.82
N VAL A 294 9.63 -0.02 4.84
CA VAL A 294 9.74 0.81 6.05
C VAL A 294 8.36 1.21 6.58
N ALA A 295 7.43 1.56 5.68
CA ALA A 295 6.06 1.89 6.08
C ALA A 295 5.35 0.70 6.74
N PHE A 296 5.39 -0.48 6.13
CA PHE A 296 4.75 -1.67 6.70
C PHE A 296 5.39 -2.16 7.99
N ILE A 297 6.72 -2.12 8.11
CA ILE A 297 7.41 -2.42 9.36
C ILE A 297 6.98 -1.42 10.46
N GLY A 298 6.81 -0.14 10.12
CA GLY A 298 6.23 0.84 11.03
C GLY A 298 4.85 0.41 11.52
N VAL A 299 3.94 0.01 10.61
CA VAL A 299 2.60 -0.49 10.97
C VAL A 299 2.69 -1.69 11.92
N LEU A 300 3.60 -2.64 11.69
CA LEU A 300 3.81 -3.82 12.54
C LEU A 300 4.29 -3.44 13.95
N ILE A 301 5.28 -2.55 14.05
CA ILE A 301 5.74 -2.00 15.34
C ILE A 301 4.55 -1.39 16.10
N GLY A 302 3.78 -0.52 15.44
CA GLY A 302 2.64 0.12 16.08
C GLY A 302 1.52 -0.85 16.48
N LEU A 303 1.30 -1.90 15.68
CA LEU A 303 0.30 -2.93 15.96
C LEU A 303 0.67 -3.70 17.24
N ASP A 304 1.88 -4.22 17.32
CA ASP A 304 2.32 -5.06 18.44
C ASP A 304 2.41 -4.25 19.74
N ILE A 305 3.00 -3.05 19.69
CA ILE A 305 3.09 -2.17 20.86
C ILE A 305 1.70 -1.78 21.35
N SER A 306 0.81 -1.34 20.45
CA SER A 306 -0.52 -0.87 20.86
C SER A 306 -1.39 -1.99 21.42
N GLN A 307 -1.46 -3.13 20.75
CA GLN A 307 -2.22 -4.28 21.23
C GLN A 307 -1.66 -4.80 22.55
N GLY A 308 -0.35 -4.98 22.64
CA GLY A 308 0.26 -5.49 23.86
C GLY A 308 0.18 -4.50 25.02
N ALA A 309 0.21 -3.19 24.78
CA ALA A 309 0.00 -2.18 25.84
C ALA A 309 -1.46 -2.18 26.34
N LEU A 310 -2.43 -2.27 25.44
CA LEU A 310 -3.85 -2.36 25.80
C LEU A 310 -4.17 -3.65 26.56
N ILE A 311 -3.64 -4.79 26.10
CA ILE A 311 -3.79 -6.08 26.78
C ILE A 311 -3.15 -6.03 28.17
N ALA A 312 -1.97 -5.43 28.31
CA ALA A 312 -1.35 -5.26 29.62
C ALA A 312 -2.21 -4.40 30.56
N HIS A 313 -2.76 -3.29 30.05
CA HIS A 313 -3.61 -2.39 30.83
C HIS A 313 -4.93 -3.06 31.26
N LEU A 314 -5.69 -3.61 30.31
CA LEU A 314 -6.99 -4.24 30.56
C LEU A 314 -6.86 -5.58 31.28
N GLY A 315 -5.78 -6.31 31.01
CA GLY A 315 -5.47 -7.58 31.66
C GLY A 315 -5.06 -7.41 33.12
N ALA A 316 -4.41 -6.30 33.48
CA ALA A 316 -4.12 -5.98 34.88
C ALA A 316 -5.41 -5.75 35.70
N GLU A 317 -6.46 -5.20 35.09
CA GLU A 317 -7.76 -4.99 35.73
C GLU A 317 -8.55 -6.31 35.88
N THR A 318 -8.49 -7.17 34.86
CA THR A 318 -9.30 -8.40 34.77
C THR A 318 -8.60 -9.68 35.24
N LYS A 319 -7.28 -9.62 35.48
CA LYS A 319 -6.39 -10.78 35.72
C LYS A 319 -6.43 -11.86 34.64
N ALA A 320 -6.84 -11.51 33.42
CA ALA A 320 -6.86 -12.40 32.27
C ALA A 320 -6.22 -11.70 31.08
N TYR A 321 -5.18 -12.28 30.47
CA TYR A 321 -4.51 -11.71 29.31
C TYR A 321 -4.96 -12.45 28.06
N SER A 322 -5.80 -11.82 27.24
CA SER A 322 -6.28 -12.40 25.99
C SER A 322 -6.56 -11.33 24.94
N MET A 323 -6.50 -11.73 23.67
CA MET A 323 -6.95 -10.90 22.54
C MET A 323 -8.45 -10.57 22.60
N ASP A 324 -9.24 -11.33 23.37
CA ASP A 324 -10.66 -11.03 23.59
C ASP A 324 -10.87 -9.71 24.33
N LEU A 325 -9.90 -9.26 25.12
CA LEU A 325 -9.95 -7.94 25.77
C LEU A 325 -9.98 -6.77 24.77
N LEU A 326 -9.49 -7.00 23.55
CA LEU A 326 -9.48 -6.00 22.49
C LEU A 326 -10.76 -6.01 21.65
N LYS A 327 -11.72 -6.91 21.94
CA LYS A 327 -13.02 -6.91 21.27
C LYS A 327 -13.80 -5.68 21.70
N VAL A 328 -14.03 -4.79 20.74
CA VAL A 328 -14.97 -3.68 20.93
C VAL A 328 -16.39 -4.28 20.90
N PRO A 329 -17.18 -4.20 21.99
CA PRO A 329 -18.49 -4.84 22.06
C PRO A 329 -19.35 -4.42 20.88
N LEU A 330 -19.94 -5.38 20.17
CA LEU A 330 -20.80 -5.12 19.03
C LEU A 330 -22.05 -6.00 19.13
N ASP A 331 -23.18 -5.40 19.46
CA ASP A 331 -24.48 -6.07 19.37
C ASP A 331 -25.17 -5.65 18.07
N PHE A 332 -25.16 -6.53 17.07
CA PHE A 332 -25.81 -6.25 15.80
C PHE A 332 -27.33 -6.10 15.95
N GLY A 333 -27.94 -6.81 16.91
CA GLY A 333 -29.39 -6.82 17.13
C GLY A 333 -29.91 -5.53 17.76
N ALA A 334 -29.11 -4.88 18.61
CA ALA A 334 -29.51 -3.65 19.29
C ALA A 334 -29.23 -2.37 18.50
N VAL A 335 -28.23 -2.36 17.60
CA VAL A 335 -27.62 -1.09 17.13
C VAL A 335 -27.70 -0.85 15.61
N GLY A 336 -27.92 -1.89 14.79
CA GLY A 336 -28.25 -1.76 13.35
C GLY A 336 -27.13 -1.22 12.42
N ILE A 337 -27.44 -1.12 11.12
CA ILE A 337 -26.50 -0.70 10.05
C ILE A 337 -25.94 0.72 10.21
N PRO A 338 -26.73 1.75 10.56
CA PRO A 338 -26.23 3.13 10.65
C PRO A 338 -25.09 3.28 11.65
N TYR A 339 -25.15 2.51 12.74
CA TYR A 339 -24.14 2.51 13.77
C TYR A 339 -22.82 1.86 13.35
N LEU A 340 -22.89 0.75 12.60
CA LEU A 340 -21.71 0.14 12.00
C LEU A 340 -21.02 1.14 11.06
N MET A 341 -21.78 1.88 10.27
CA MET A 341 -21.23 2.91 9.40
C MET A 341 -20.57 4.03 10.23
N LEU A 342 -21.20 4.48 11.31
CA LEU A 342 -20.62 5.48 12.20
C LEU A 342 -19.28 5.02 12.80
N ARG A 343 -19.21 3.77 13.29
CA ARG A 343 -17.97 3.15 13.78
C ARG A 343 -16.85 3.21 12.74
N ILE A 344 -17.16 2.80 11.52
CA ILE A 344 -16.19 2.81 10.41
C ILE A 344 -15.75 4.24 10.09
N ILE A 345 -16.68 5.20 10.05
CA ILE A 345 -16.39 6.62 9.80
C ILE A 345 -15.46 7.19 10.88
N ILE A 346 -15.72 6.91 12.16
CA ILE A 346 -14.87 7.35 13.27
C ILE A 346 -13.45 6.81 13.11
N GLY A 347 -13.31 5.50 12.83
CA GLY A 347 -12.01 4.87 12.59
C GLY A 347 -11.25 5.50 11.43
N MET A 348 -11.91 5.71 10.28
CA MET A 348 -11.32 6.35 9.12
C MET A 348 -10.88 7.80 9.41
N LEU A 349 -11.72 8.58 10.08
CA LEU A 349 -11.41 9.97 10.44
C LEU A 349 -10.20 10.04 11.37
N LEU A 350 -10.09 9.14 12.35
CA LEU A 350 -8.93 9.07 13.24
C LEU A 350 -7.63 8.77 12.47
N VAL A 351 -7.65 7.79 11.56
CA VAL A 351 -6.49 7.43 10.74
C VAL A 351 -6.07 8.58 9.81
N VAL A 352 -7.05 9.22 9.15
CA VAL A 352 -6.79 10.36 8.25
C VAL A 352 -6.27 11.57 9.04
N ALA A 353 -6.88 11.88 10.19
CA ALA A 353 -6.44 12.96 11.07
C ALA A 353 -5.00 12.73 11.57
N TRP A 354 -4.68 11.50 11.99
CA TRP A 354 -3.31 11.14 12.37
C TRP A 354 -2.35 11.36 11.21
N LYS A 355 -2.65 10.84 10.02
CA LYS A 355 -1.77 11.00 8.85
C LYS A 355 -1.56 12.48 8.49
N ALA A 356 -2.61 13.29 8.59
CA ALA A 356 -2.54 14.72 8.32
C ALA A 356 -1.70 15.48 9.37
N ALA A 357 -1.81 15.13 10.65
CA ALA A 357 -1.08 15.79 11.74
C ALA A 357 0.37 15.30 11.90
N ALA A 358 0.59 13.99 11.81
CA ALA A 358 1.89 13.37 12.07
C ALA A 358 2.94 13.76 11.03
N LYS A 359 2.56 13.83 9.74
CA LYS A 359 3.46 14.22 8.65
C LYS A 359 4.20 15.55 8.92
N PRO A 360 3.50 16.70 9.05
CA PRO A 360 4.16 17.97 9.29
C PRO A 360 4.87 18.01 10.65
N ALA A 361 4.31 17.38 11.70
CA ALA A 361 4.93 17.34 13.01
C ALA A 361 6.30 16.63 12.99
N VAL A 362 6.34 15.41 12.47
CA VAL A 362 7.54 14.57 12.41
C VAL A 362 8.66 15.23 11.62
N PHE A 363 8.37 15.79 10.43
CA PHE A 363 9.39 16.47 9.61
C PHE A 363 9.74 17.88 10.10
N THR A 364 9.02 18.42 11.08
CA THR A 364 9.44 19.63 11.79
C THR A 364 10.41 19.29 12.92
N ILE A 365 10.19 18.16 13.59
CA ILE A 365 10.91 17.77 14.81
C ILE A 365 12.19 16.98 14.49
N LEU A 366 12.15 16.02 13.57
CA LEU A 366 13.28 15.12 13.34
C LEU A 366 14.50 15.77 12.68
N PRO A 367 14.40 16.61 11.62
CA PRO A 367 15.60 17.13 10.97
C PRO A 367 16.48 18.02 11.88
N PRO A 368 15.94 18.88 12.78
CA PRO A 368 16.74 19.55 13.81
C PRO A 368 17.47 18.57 14.72
N ILE A 369 16.81 17.49 15.15
CA ILE A 369 17.41 16.48 16.02
C ILE A 369 18.57 15.79 15.31
N TYR A 370 18.40 15.38 14.04
CA TYR A 370 19.47 14.77 13.26
C TYR A 370 20.70 15.67 13.15
N LYS A 371 20.48 16.95 12.85
CA LYS A 371 21.57 17.95 12.76
C LYS A 371 22.24 18.21 14.10
N PHE A 372 21.49 18.22 15.19
CA PHE A 372 22.03 18.42 16.54
C PHE A 372 22.83 17.22 17.02
N VAL A 373 22.31 16.00 16.85
CA VAL A 373 22.97 14.75 17.28
C VAL A 373 24.17 14.41 16.38
N GLY A 374 24.13 14.82 15.11
CA GLY A 374 25.19 14.50 14.15
C GLY A 374 25.15 13.05 13.63
N TRP A 375 24.11 12.30 13.96
CA TRP A 375 23.93 10.91 13.53
C TRP A 375 23.20 10.82 12.19
N TYR A 376 23.55 9.81 11.39
CA TYR A 376 22.91 9.52 10.10
C TYR A 376 22.85 8.01 9.85
N ILE A 377 21.90 7.60 9.02
CA ILE A 377 21.73 6.19 8.61
C ILE A 377 22.36 6.04 7.22
N PRO A 378 23.50 5.33 7.08
CA PRO A 378 24.14 5.15 5.78
C PRO A 378 23.27 4.25 4.89
N ARG A 379 22.80 4.80 3.77
CA ARG A 379 22.10 4.04 2.73
C ARG A 379 22.33 4.70 1.36
N LYS A 380 22.64 3.91 0.34
CA LYS A 380 23.13 4.39 -0.96
C LYS A 380 22.28 5.49 -1.63
N SER A 381 20.96 5.41 -1.51
CA SER A 381 20.00 6.30 -2.19
C SER A 381 19.42 7.40 -1.29
N TYR A 382 20.04 7.62 -0.12
CA TYR A 382 19.59 8.57 0.90
C TYR A 382 20.73 9.51 1.29
N GLU A 383 20.49 10.81 1.21
CA GLU A 383 21.42 11.84 1.68
C GLU A 383 21.38 11.93 3.22
N PRO A 384 22.54 12.02 3.88
CA PRO A 384 22.62 12.18 5.33
C PRO A 384 22.10 13.56 5.76
N THR A 385 21.00 13.59 6.50
CA THR A 385 20.33 14.81 7.00
C THR A 385 21.27 15.63 7.88
N ALA A 386 22.00 14.97 8.76
CA ALA A 386 22.92 15.59 9.71
C ALA A 386 24.07 16.34 9.01
N LEU A 387 24.57 15.79 7.90
CA LEU A 387 25.70 16.35 7.15
C LEU A 387 25.26 17.28 6.01
N SER A 388 23.96 17.39 5.75
CA SER A 388 23.43 18.18 4.65
C SER A 388 23.58 19.68 4.91
N ARG A 389 24.09 20.40 3.90
CA ARG A 389 24.16 21.87 3.89
C ARG A 389 22.79 22.55 3.77
N LYS A 390 21.75 21.81 3.34
CA LYS A 390 20.41 22.39 3.19
C LYS A 390 19.80 22.75 4.54
N THR A 391 18.99 23.79 4.57
CA THR A 391 18.28 24.19 5.81
C THR A 391 17.25 23.14 6.20
N THR A 392 16.94 23.06 7.49
CA THR A 392 15.87 22.20 8.03
C THR A 392 14.54 22.41 7.30
N LYS A 393 14.22 23.66 6.93
CA LYS A 393 13.00 24.00 6.18
C LYS A 393 13.00 23.39 4.77
N GLN A 394 14.11 23.43 4.07
CA GLN A 394 14.26 22.82 2.73
C GLN A 394 14.15 21.29 2.78
N ILE A 395 14.78 20.67 3.78
CA ILE A 395 14.69 19.22 4.02
C ILE A 395 13.24 18.84 4.29
N ARG A 396 12.57 19.55 5.22
CA ARG A 396 11.15 19.34 5.53
C ARG A 396 10.26 19.45 4.28
N SER A 397 10.38 20.51 3.49
CA SER A 397 9.53 20.69 2.30
C SER A 397 9.75 19.58 1.27
N GLN A 398 10.99 19.14 1.10
CA GLN A 398 11.33 18.07 0.15
C GLN A 398 10.80 16.71 0.63
N SER A 399 11.03 16.36 1.90
CA SER A 399 10.53 15.12 2.50
C SER A 399 9.01 15.05 2.52
N LEU A 400 8.32 16.15 2.80
CA LEU A 400 6.86 16.22 2.69
C LEU A 400 6.41 15.94 1.26
N SER A 401 7.05 16.53 0.25
CA SER A 401 6.71 16.30 -1.16
C SER A 401 6.94 14.86 -1.61
N ASN A 402 7.99 14.20 -1.12
CA ASN A 402 8.29 12.80 -1.42
C ASN A 402 7.21 11.86 -0.84
N ILE A 403 6.71 12.17 0.36
CA ILE A 403 5.66 11.39 1.05
C ILE A 403 4.24 11.77 0.59
N GLU A 404 4.05 12.94 -0.01
CA GLU A 404 2.77 13.39 -0.56
C GLU A 404 2.49 12.76 -1.93
N LYS A 405 3.55 12.53 -2.73
CA LYS A 405 3.46 11.62 -3.88
C LYS A 405 3.13 10.18 -3.49
N ASP A 406 3.30 9.81 -2.21
CA ASP A 406 2.81 8.56 -1.64
C ASP A 406 1.32 8.63 -1.21
N LYS A 407 0.50 8.47 -2.23
CA LYS A 407 -0.67 7.56 -2.30
C LYS A 407 -2.04 7.99 -1.76
N ILE A 408 -2.26 8.85 -0.75
CA ILE A 408 -3.66 9.02 -0.22
C ILE A 408 -4.45 10.23 -0.74
N MET A 409 -3.87 11.43 -0.78
CA MET A 409 -4.65 12.63 -1.10
C MET A 409 -4.93 12.75 -2.60
N THR A 410 -4.00 12.34 -3.46
CA THR A 410 -4.15 12.40 -4.92
C THR A 410 -5.20 11.42 -5.44
N GLU A 411 -5.41 10.28 -4.77
CA GLU A 411 -6.44 9.30 -5.13
C GLU A 411 -7.83 9.73 -4.61
N ILE A 412 -7.91 10.29 -3.41
CA ILE A 412 -9.17 10.86 -2.88
C ILE A 412 -9.56 12.13 -3.66
N ASP A 413 -8.61 13.01 -3.97
CA ASP A 413 -8.83 14.14 -4.87
C ASP A 413 -9.21 13.67 -6.27
N GLY A 414 -8.61 12.59 -6.78
CA GLY A 414 -9.04 11.98 -8.05
C GLY A 414 -10.49 11.47 -8.00
N ILE A 415 -10.90 10.80 -6.91
CA ILE A 415 -12.27 10.34 -6.70
C ILE A 415 -13.24 11.52 -6.53
N ILE A 416 -12.88 12.54 -5.76
CA ILE A 416 -13.69 13.75 -5.52
C ILE A 416 -13.76 14.64 -6.78
N HIS A 417 -12.66 14.77 -7.53
CA HIS A 417 -12.62 15.50 -8.79
C HIS A 417 -13.34 14.74 -9.91
N GLY A 418 -13.29 13.40 -9.94
CA GLY A 418 -14.12 12.57 -10.82
C GLY A 418 -15.62 12.77 -10.56
N PHE A 419 -16.02 12.94 -9.29
CA PHE A 419 -17.38 13.33 -8.94
C PHE A 419 -17.72 14.79 -9.26
N ARG A 420 -16.77 15.73 -9.18
CA ARG A 420 -16.99 17.16 -9.50
C ARG A 420 -16.99 17.46 -11.00
N TYR A 421 -16.28 16.68 -11.82
CA TYR A 421 -16.20 16.91 -13.27
C TYR A 421 -17.53 16.62 -14.00
N ASN A 422 -18.46 15.94 -13.33
CA ASN A 422 -19.83 15.74 -13.82
C ASN A 422 -20.81 16.88 -13.48
N VAL A 423 -20.40 17.92 -12.76
CA VAL A 423 -21.31 18.99 -12.31
C VAL A 423 -21.04 20.34 -12.98
N ASN A 424 -19.84 20.59 -13.50
CA ASN A 424 -19.52 21.87 -14.15
C ASN A 424 -18.93 21.64 -15.55
N GLN A 425 -19.77 21.27 -16.52
CA GLN A 425 -19.54 21.67 -17.91
C GLN A 425 -20.34 22.94 -18.17
N GLU A 426 -19.74 24.08 -17.87
CA GLU A 426 -19.90 25.32 -18.62
C GLU A 426 -18.78 26.27 -18.18
N GLU A 427 -18.05 26.79 -19.17
CA GLU A 427 -17.02 27.83 -19.09
C GLU A 427 -15.63 27.44 -18.53
N ALA A 428 -14.68 27.20 -19.45
CA ALA A 428 -13.26 27.45 -19.20
C ALA A 428 -12.60 28.05 -20.44
N ASP A 429 -12.09 29.26 -20.24
CA ASP A 429 -11.44 30.20 -21.16
C ASP A 429 -10.04 29.69 -21.60
N PRO A 430 -9.70 29.67 -22.91
CA PRO A 430 -8.44 29.12 -23.38
C PRO A 430 -7.32 30.18 -23.29
N ASN A 431 -6.83 30.49 -22.10
CA ASN A 431 -5.54 31.17 -21.90
C ASN A 431 -5.02 31.02 -20.46
N SER A 432 -4.42 29.87 -20.16
CA SER A 432 -3.39 29.82 -19.11
C SER A 432 -2.26 28.88 -19.52
N SER A 433 -1.15 29.49 -19.91
CA SER A 433 0.10 28.83 -20.24
C SER A 433 0.86 28.50 -18.96
N SER A 434 0.91 27.22 -18.56
CA SER A 434 1.83 26.76 -17.52
C SER A 434 3.19 26.44 -18.14
N SER A 435 4.17 27.25 -17.80
CA SER A 435 5.59 27.15 -18.15
C SER A 435 6.20 25.82 -17.73
N GLN A 436 6.72 25.06 -18.71
CA GLN A 436 7.62 23.93 -18.46
C GLN A 436 9.03 24.46 -18.25
N GLU A 437 9.58 24.32 -17.04
CA GLU A 437 11.01 24.49 -16.79
C GLU A 437 11.76 23.23 -17.21
N ASN A 438 12.75 23.42 -18.10
CA ASN A 438 13.67 22.39 -18.60
C ASN A 438 14.66 21.97 -17.51
N GLU A 439 14.52 20.77 -16.94
CA GLU A 439 15.59 20.07 -16.23
C GLU A 439 16.48 19.35 -17.25
N SER A 440 17.48 20.08 -17.77
CA SER A 440 18.66 19.48 -18.41
C SER A 440 19.85 19.61 -17.47
N ASP A 441 20.64 18.54 -17.41
CA ASP A 441 21.99 18.43 -16.83
C ASP A 441 22.14 18.07 -15.35
N LYS A 442 21.93 16.77 -15.02
CA LYS A 442 22.68 16.06 -13.96
C LYS A 442 22.91 14.59 -14.33
N THR A 443 24.17 14.21 -14.48
CA THR A 443 24.67 12.85 -14.61
C THR A 443 24.56 12.09 -13.28
N GLY A 444 23.33 11.71 -12.92
CA GLY A 444 23.01 10.75 -11.85
C GLY A 444 22.41 9.47 -12.44
N PRO A 445 22.27 8.37 -11.66
CA PRO A 445 21.63 7.16 -12.15
C PRO A 445 20.19 7.49 -12.58
N VAL A 446 19.97 7.48 -13.89
CA VAL A 446 18.67 7.77 -14.51
C VAL A 446 17.76 6.57 -14.25
N GLY A 447 16.77 6.82 -13.40
CA GLY A 447 15.80 5.85 -12.91
C GLY A 447 15.19 6.34 -11.59
N GLY A 448 14.82 7.62 -11.49
CA GLY A 448 14.42 8.23 -10.22
C GLY A 448 12.94 8.60 -10.20
N VAL A 449 12.13 7.86 -9.45
CA VAL A 449 10.76 8.32 -9.12
C VAL A 449 10.79 9.49 -8.15
N PHE A 450 11.90 9.64 -7.42
CA PHE A 450 12.04 10.54 -6.30
C PHE A 450 13.02 11.67 -6.59
N ARG A 451 12.74 12.84 -6.02
CA ARG A 451 13.76 13.85 -5.75
C ARG A 451 14.77 13.27 -4.75
N PRO A 452 15.97 13.87 -4.56
CA PRO A 452 16.90 13.40 -3.53
C PRO A 452 16.20 13.12 -2.21
N ARG A 453 16.40 11.93 -1.65
CA ARG A 453 15.75 11.50 -0.40
C ARG A 453 16.70 11.72 0.76
N TYR A 454 16.17 11.99 1.94
CA TYR A 454 16.98 12.11 3.16
C TYR A 454 16.78 10.91 4.08
N ASP A 455 17.83 10.47 4.75
CA ASP A 455 17.79 9.37 5.72
C ASP A 455 16.78 9.58 6.87
N VAL A 456 16.47 10.84 7.22
CA VAL A 456 15.41 11.19 8.18
C VAL A 456 14.02 10.73 7.72
N GLU A 457 13.80 10.54 6.41
CA GLU A 457 12.55 10.00 5.87
C GLU A 457 12.31 8.56 6.30
N ILE A 458 13.37 7.78 6.56
CA ILE A 458 13.27 6.38 7.01
C ILE A 458 12.62 6.34 8.40
N VAL A 459 13.18 7.08 9.36
CA VAL A 459 12.64 7.15 10.73
C VAL A 459 11.31 7.89 10.75
N GLY A 460 11.17 8.93 9.93
CA GLY A 460 9.92 9.67 9.80
C GLY A 460 8.76 8.78 9.35
N ARG A 461 8.98 7.95 8.32
CA ARG A 461 8.00 6.94 7.88
C ARG A 461 7.70 5.96 9.02
N LEU A 462 8.70 5.37 9.67
CA LEU A 462 8.46 4.43 10.78
C LEU A 462 7.51 4.99 11.84
N ILE A 463 7.76 6.21 12.31
CA ILE A 463 6.96 6.87 13.33
C ILE A 463 5.53 7.14 12.84
N ILE A 464 5.39 7.70 11.64
CA ILE A 464 4.08 8.02 11.07
C ILE A 464 3.23 6.75 10.93
N TYR A 465 3.82 5.67 10.41
CA TYR A 465 3.11 4.42 10.15
C TYR A 465 2.85 3.58 11.39
N ALA A 466 3.75 3.57 12.38
CA ALA A 466 3.47 3.00 13.70
C ALA A 466 2.32 3.71 14.41
N GLY A 467 2.22 5.02 14.23
CA GLY A 467 1.10 5.78 14.75
C GLY A 467 -0.23 5.46 14.07
N ILE A 468 -0.25 5.06 12.80
CA ILE A 468 -1.49 4.68 12.09
C ILE A 468 -2.14 3.48 12.79
N SER A 469 -1.41 2.39 13.02
CA SER A 469 -1.95 1.23 13.73
C SER A 469 -2.29 1.54 15.19
N SER A 470 -1.45 2.34 15.87
CA SER A 470 -1.71 2.74 17.25
C SER A 470 -3.02 3.55 17.42
N VAL A 471 -3.29 4.48 16.51
CA VAL A 471 -4.51 5.28 16.50
C VAL A 471 -5.71 4.45 16.05
N ALA A 472 -5.54 3.59 15.04
CA ALA A 472 -6.60 2.73 14.52
C ALA A 472 -7.10 1.69 15.54
N ILE A 473 -6.25 1.34 16.51
CA ILE A 473 -6.55 0.35 17.56
C ILE A 473 -6.82 1.06 18.89
N GLY A 474 -5.78 1.61 19.53
CA GLY A 474 -5.89 2.23 20.84
C GLY A 474 -6.70 3.52 20.81
N GLY A 475 -6.38 4.42 19.89
CA GLY A 475 -7.13 5.66 19.71
C GLY A 475 -8.61 5.41 19.45
N TYR A 476 -8.92 4.43 18.60
CA TYR A 476 -10.28 4.00 18.30
C TYR A 476 -11.00 3.43 19.53
N MET A 477 -10.38 2.53 20.30
CA MET A 477 -10.98 1.98 21.52
C MET A 477 -11.31 3.08 22.53
N TYR A 478 -10.40 4.03 22.75
CA TYR A 478 -10.66 5.18 23.63
C TYR A 478 -11.80 6.06 23.10
N ALA A 479 -11.84 6.32 21.79
CA ALA A 479 -12.89 7.13 21.18
C ALA A 479 -14.27 6.47 21.34
N ILE A 480 -14.39 5.17 21.04
CA ILE A 480 -15.65 4.43 21.19
C ILE A 480 -16.08 4.37 22.65
N ASN A 481 -15.18 4.05 23.58
CA ASN A 481 -15.51 4.01 25.02
C ASN A 481 -15.94 5.39 25.55
N PHE A 482 -15.32 6.46 25.07
CA PHE A 482 -15.69 7.83 25.43
C PHE A 482 -17.08 8.20 24.89
N LEU A 483 -17.35 7.89 23.63
CA LEU A 483 -18.66 8.10 23.02
C LEU A 483 -19.74 7.25 23.70
N GLY A 484 -19.44 6.00 24.04
CA GLY A 484 -20.36 5.13 24.77
C GLY A 484 -20.74 5.70 26.14
N LYS A 485 -19.79 6.29 26.86
CA LYS A 485 -20.07 6.99 28.12
C LYS A 485 -20.92 8.26 27.92
N LEU A 486 -20.68 9.01 26.85
CA LEU A 486 -21.44 10.24 26.53
C LEU A 486 -22.88 9.95 26.09
N PHE A 487 -23.10 8.85 25.37
CA PHE A 487 -24.38 8.51 24.78
C PHE A 487 -25.08 7.32 25.47
N ASN A 488 -24.83 7.10 26.78
CA ASN A 488 -25.47 6.05 27.58
C ASN A 488 -25.44 4.64 26.95
N GLY A 489 -24.32 4.23 26.36
CA GLY A 489 -24.13 2.91 25.78
C GLY A 489 -24.71 2.71 24.37
N ILE A 490 -25.13 3.79 23.70
CA ILE A 490 -25.56 3.76 22.29
C ILE A 490 -24.35 3.66 21.34
N VAL A 491 -23.11 3.89 21.85
CA VAL A 491 -21.84 3.79 21.11
C VAL A 491 -20.81 2.91 21.81
#